data_AF-A0A2D6UB14-F1
#
_entry.id   AF-A0A2D6UB14-F1
#
_cell.length_a   1.000
_cell.length_b   1.000
_cell.length_c   1.000
_cell.angle_alpha   90.00
_cell.angle_beta   90.00
_cell.angle_gamma   90.00
#
_symmetry.space_group_name_H-M   'P 1'
#
loop_
_entity.id
_entity.type
_entity.pdbx_description
1 polymer ?
#
loop_
_entity_poly.entity_id
_entity_poly.type
_entity_poly.pdbx_seq_one_letter_code
_entity_poly.pdbx_strand_id
1 'polypeptide(L)'
;MVIMNVSHQPPLSEEQLRWIEHVHQLEYVDHAVPRRTGAVAMALAMLDRELPMSSRQIASFARMGHETVRRGADALTELGLIDRHRRPRLENGSNGLA
;
A
#
# COMPACT_ATOMS: atom_id res chain seq x y z
N MET A 1 28.25 -11.32 -5.83
CA MET A 1 26.99 -11.23 -6.59
C MET A 1 25.91 -11.89 -5.74
N VAL A 2 25.19 -11.11 -4.93
CA VAL A 2 24.11 -11.64 -4.08
C VAL A 2 22.86 -11.71 -4.95
N ILE A 3 22.55 -12.89 -5.45
CA ILE A 3 21.27 -13.16 -6.11
C ILE A 3 20.23 -13.12 -4.99
N MET A 4 19.63 -11.94 -4.77
CA MET A 4 18.42 -11.83 -3.95
C MET A 4 17.38 -12.71 -4.63
N ASN A 5 17.10 -13.86 -4.02
CA ASN A 5 16.11 -14.82 -4.46
C ASN A 5 14.73 -14.16 -4.36
N VAL A 6 14.26 -13.54 -5.45
CA VAL A 6 12.94 -12.86 -5.55
C VAL A 6 11.79 -13.89 -5.56
N SER A 7 12.07 -15.18 -5.47
CA SER A 7 11.14 -16.23 -5.91
C SER A 7 10.19 -16.80 -4.85
N HIS A 8 10.08 -16.23 -3.64
CA HIS A 8 9.16 -16.76 -2.62
C HIS A 8 8.46 -15.65 -1.81
N GLN A 9 7.95 -14.62 -2.49
CA GLN A 9 6.90 -13.82 -1.84
C GLN A 9 5.61 -14.65 -1.89
N PRO A 10 4.96 -14.91 -0.74
CA PRO A 10 3.66 -15.58 -0.76
C PRO A 10 2.69 -14.75 -1.63
N PRO A 11 1.76 -15.41 -2.33
CA PRO A 11 0.72 -14.69 -3.06
C PRO A 11 -0.04 -13.79 -2.08
N LEU A 12 -0.44 -12.61 -2.56
CA LEU A 12 -1.24 -11.68 -1.77
C LEU A 12 -2.51 -12.39 -1.26
N SER A 13 -2.87 -12.15 0.00
CA SER A 13 -4.11 -12.69 0.55
C SER A 13 -5.33 -12.08 -0.15
N GLU A 14 -6.46 -12.77 -0.11
CA GLU A 14 -7.71 -12.25 -0.68
C GLU A 14 -8.10 -10.90 -0.05
N GLU A 15 -7.85 -10.73 1.25
CA GLU A 15 -8.07 -9.45 1.94
C GLU A 15 -7.16 -8.34 1.40
N GLN A 16 -5.88 -8.63 1.15
CA GLN A 16 -4.96 -7.67 0.54
C GLN A 16 -5.40 -7.29 -0.88
N LEU A 17 -5.87 -8.24 -1.67
CA LEU A 17 -6.37 -8.00 -3.01
C LEU A 17 -7.62 -7.09 -2.99
N ARG A 18 -8.59 -7.38 -2.11
CA ARG A 18 -9.79 -6.54 -1.92
C ARG A 18 -9.42 -5.12 -1.47
N TRP A 19 -8.44 -5.00 -0.58
CA TRP A 19 -7.96 -3.70 -0.12
C TRP A 19 -7.29 -2.90 -1.26
N ILE A 20 -6.45 -3.53 -2.09
CA ILE A 20 -5.85 -2.89 -3.27
C ILE A 20 -6.92 -2.43 -4.26
N GLU A 21 -7.94 -3.25 -4.49
CA GLU A 21 -9.07 -2.92 -5.35
C GLU A 21 -9.85 -1.71 -4.81
N HIS A 22 -10.13 -1.69 -3.50
CA HIS A 22 -10.78 -0.56 -2.84
C HIS A 22 -9.98 0.74 -3.04
N VAL A 23 -8.65 0.71 -2.85
CA VAL A 23 -7.79 1.87 -3.11
C VAL A 23 -7.84 2.30 -4.58
N HIS A 24 -7.85 1.35 -5.52
CA HIS A 24 -8.00 1.69 -6.93
C HIS A 24 -9.33 2.38 -7.21
N GLN A 25 -10.44 1.88 -6.66
CA GLN A 25 -11.75 2.52 -6.81
C GLN A 25 -11.72 3.96 -6.28
N LEU A 26 -11.14 4.18 -5.09
CA LEU A 26 -10.97 5.53 -4.53
C LEU A 26 -10.15 6.44 -5.45
N GLU A 27 -9.06 5.95 -6.05
CA GLU A 27 -8.28 6.72 -7.05
C GLU A 27 -9.11 7.16 -8.27
N TYR A 28 -10.16 6.42 -8.64
CA TYR A 28 -11.03 6.75 -9.76
C TYR A 28 -12.20 7.66 -9.38
N VAL A 29 -12.75 7.53 -8.16
CA VAL A 29 -13.97 8.25 -7.76
C VAL A 29 -13.70 9.47 -6.88
N ASP A 30 -12.56 9.52 -6.18
CA ASP A 30 -12.21 10.58 -5.26
C ASP A 30 -11.02 11.40 -5.79
N HIS A 31 -11.26 12.68 -6.06
CA HIS A 31 -10.23 13.61 -6.52
C HIS A 31 -9.17 13.94 -5.46
N ALA A 32 -9.43 13.64 -4.18
CA ALA A 32 -8.46 13.79 -3.10
C ALA A 32 -7.37 12.70 -3.12
N VAL A 33 -7.63 11.55 -3.76
CA VAL A 33 -6.64 10.49 -3.90
C VAL A 33 -5.76 10.75 -5.13
N PRO A 34 -4.44 10.91 -4.95
CA PRO A 34 -3.53 11.13 -6.07
C PRO A 34 -3.55 9.97 -7.07
N ARG A 35 -3.33 10.29 -8.35
CA ARG A 35 -3.06 9.26 -9.37
C ARG A 35 -1.90 8.37 -8.94
N ARG A 36 -1.99 7.07 -9.25
CA ARG A 36 -1.03 6.02 -8.90
C ARG A 36 -1.04 5.58 -7.43
N THR A 37 -1.99 6.03 -6.62
CA THR A 37 -2.13 5.55 -5.23
C THR A 37 -2.44 4.05 -5.17
N GLY A 38 -3.20 3.52 -6.13
CA GLY A 38 -3.43 2.07 -6.28
C GLY A 38 -2.14 1.28 -6.51
N ALA A 39 -1.17 1.85 -7.24
CA ALA A 39 0.13 1.24 -7.46
C ALA A 39 1.02 1.30 -6.19
N VAL A 40 0.88 2.36 -5.38
CA VAL A 40 1.51 2.46 -4.05
C VAL A 40 0.92 1.41 -3.11
N ALA A 41 -0.40 1.23 -3.11
CA ALA A 41 -1.09 0.19 -2.34
C ALA A 41 -0.59 -1.22 -2.70
N MET A 42 -0.50 -1.54 -3.99
CA MET A 42 0.05 -2.82 -4.45
C MET A 42 1.48 -3.03 -3.95
N ALA A 43 2.34 -2.01 -4.04
CA ALA A 43 3.70 -2.08 -3.55
C ALA A 43 3.78 -2.34 -2.04
N LEU A 44 2.94 -1.69 -1.25
CA LEU A 44 2.86 -1.89 0.20
C LEU A 44 2.43 -3.32 0.55
N ALA A 45 1.38 -3.83 -0.12
CA ALA A 45 0.89 -5.19 0.09
C ALA A 45 1.91 -6.25 -0.31
N MET A 46 2.62 -6.06 -1.43
CA MET A 46 3.65 -6.99 -1.89
C MET A 46 4.90 -6.98 -1.02
N LEU A 47 5.24 -5.83 -0.42
CA LEU A 47 6.44 -5.75 0.38
C LEU A 47 6.29 -6.46 1.73
N ASP A 48 5.07 -6.59 2.26
CA ASP A 48 4.69 -7.17 3.57
C ASP A 48 5.89 -7.45 4.49
N ARG A 49 6.38 -6.39 5.15
CA ARG A 49 7.54 -6.45 6.04
C ARG A 49 7.14 -6.23 7.48
N GLU A 50 7.81 -6.98 8.35
CA GLU A 50 7.71 -6.80 9.80
C GLU A 50 8.16 -5.39 10.25
N LEU A 51 9.01 -4.72 9.48
CA LEU A 51 9.56 -3.40 9.83
C LEU A 51 8.94 -2.25 9.01
N PRO A 52 8.73 -1.07 9.62
CA PRO A 52 8.26 0.12 8.91
C PRO A 52 9.21 0.51 7.77
N MET A 53 8.62 0.81 6.61
CA MET A 53 9.37 1.15 5.40
C MET A 53 9.33 2.65 5.10
N SER A 54 10.48 3.19 4.70
CA SER A 54 10.56 4.56 4.20
C SER A 54 9.99 4.70 2.78
N SER A 55 9.53 5.90 2.42
CA SER A 55 9.05 6.20 1.06
C SER A 55 10.10 5.89 -0.02
N ARG A 56 11.40 6.02 0.29
CA ARG A 56 12.48 5.69 -0.65
C ARG A 56 12.58 4.20 -0.95
N GLN A 57 12.37 3.35 0.05
CA GLN A 57 12.39 1.89 -0.14
C GLN A 57 11.20 1.42 -0.99
N ILE A 58 10.01 1.96 -0.70
CA ILE A 58 8.80 1.67 -1.48
C ILE A 58 8.96 2.16 -2.92
N ALA A 59 9.50 3.37 -3.11
CA ALA A 59 9.78 3.93 -4.44
C ALA A 59 10.76 3.07 -5.26
N SER A 60 11.82 2.57 -4.61
CA SER A 60 12.79 1.67 -5.24
C SER A 60 12.15 0.33 -5.66
N PHE A 61 11.33 -0.25 -4.80
CA PHE A 61 10.63 -1.51 -5.09
C PHE A 61 9.63 -1.34 -6.24
N ALA A 62 8.79 -0.30 -6.16
CA ALA A 62 7.71 -0.05 -7.09
C ALA A 62 8.16 0.67 -8.38
N ARG A 63 9.47 0.93 -8.52
CA ARG A 63 10.09 1.63 -9.66
C ARG A 63 9.35 2.93 -10.01
N MET A 64 9.03 3.73 -8.99
CA MET A 64 8.25 4.96 -9.12
C MET A 64 8.89 6.12 -8.37
N GLY A 65 8.44 7.34 -8.68
CA GLY A 65 8.99 8.56 -8.08
C GLY A 65 8.75 8.61 -6.56
N HIS A 66 9.76 9.04 -5.81
CA HIS A 66 9.66 9.22 -4.35
C HIS A 66 8.48 10.11 -3.95
N GLU A 67 8.25 11.18 -4.71
CA GLU A 67 7.15 12.11 -4.47
C GLU A 67 5.78 11.46 -4.70
N THR A 68 5.64 10.58 -5.71
CA THR A 68 4.41 9.81 -5.97
C THR A 68 4.10 8.89 -4.81
N VAL A 69 5.10 8.16 -4.31
CA VAL A 69 4.95 7.26 -3.16
C VAL A 69 4.59 8.04 -1.90
N ARG A 70 5.25 9.18 -1.66
CA ARG A 70 4.94 10.04 -0.51
C ARG A 70 3.49 10.48 -0.55
N ARG A 71 3.04 11.09 -1.64
CA ARG A 71 1.66 11.57 -1.78
C ARG A 71 0.62 10.45 -1.66
N GLY A 72 0.88 9.30 -2.29
CA GLY A 72 -0.01 8.15 -2.18
C GLY A 72 -0.08 7.59 -0.75
N ALA A 73 1.07 7.45 -0.07
CA ALA A 73 1.11 6.99 1.31
C ALA A 73 0.46 7.98 2.29
N ASP A 74 0.66 9.29 2.08
CA ASP A 74 0.03 10.34 2.88
C ASP A 74 -1.50 10.27 2.73
N ALA A 75 -2.02 10.19 1.50
CA ALA A 75 -3.46 10.03 1.24
C ALA A 75 -4.05 8.76 1.88
N LEU A 76 -3.36 7.62 1.76
CA LEU A 76 -3.79 6.38 2.42
C LEU A 76 -3.78 6.47 3.94
N THR A 77 -2.88 7.27 4.52
CA THR A 77 -2.81 7.51 5.97
C THR A 77 -3.97 8.38 6.42
N GLU A 78 -4.27 9.45 5.67
CA GLU A 78 -5.40 10.35 5.93
C GLU A 78 -6.74 9.63 5.87
N LEU A 79 -6.89 8.69 4.91
CA LEU A 79 -8.06 7.82 4.79
C LEU A 79 -8.09 6.67 5.81
N GLY A 80 -7.06 6.55 6.67
CA GLY A 80 -6.95 5.50 7.66
C GLY A 80 -6.79 4.10 7.07
N LEU A 81 -6.46 3.98 5.78
CA LEU A 81 -6.30 2.71 5.05
C LEU A 81 -4.95 2.04 5.30
N ILE A 82 -3.99 2.78 5.85
CA ILE A 82 -2.72 2.22 6.35
C ILE A 82 -2.43 2.71 7.76
N ASP A 83 -1.67 1.93 8.52
CA ASP A 83 -1.18 2.32 9.84
C ASP A 83 0.13 3.16 9.77
N ARG A 84 0.65 3.56 10.94
CA ARG A 84 1.92 4.30 11.06
C ARG A 84 3.15 3.55 10.52
N HIS A 85 3.06 2.23 10.35
CA HIS A 85 4.08 1.37 9.76
C HIS A 85 3.87 1.15 8.26
N ARG A 86 2.86 1.81 7.68
CA ARG A 86 2.43 1.71 6.27
C ARG A 86 1.93 0.32 5.90
N ARG A 87 1.32 -0.38 6.86
CA ARG A 87 0.67 -1.65 6.62
C ARG A 87 -0.79 -1.43 6.24
N PRO A 88 -1.33 -2.19 5.27
CA PRO A 88 -2.75 -2.19 4.96
C PRO A 88 -3.58 -2.44 6.21
N ARG A 89 -4.60 -1.62 6.45
CA ARG A 89 -5.67 -1.94 7.39
C ARG A 89 -6.69 -2.79 6.65
N LEU A 90 -6.48 -4.10 6.73
CA LEU A 90 -7.38 -5.10 6.18
C LEU A 90 -8.57 -5.20 7.14
N GLU A 91 -9.69 -4.56 6.80
CA GLU A 91 -10.91 -4.70 7.59
C GLU A 91 -11.44 -6.12 7.47
N ASN A 92 -11.36 -6.89 8.56
CA ASN A 92 -12.41 -7.86 8.83
C ASN A 92 -13.64 -7.07 9.24
N GLY A 93 -14.76 -7.23 8.55
CA GLY A 93 -16.02 -6.55 8.87
C GLY A 93 -16.29 -6.58 10.37
N SER A 94 -16.12 -5.44 11.03
CA SER A 94 -16.49 -5.21 12.42
C SER A 94 -16.68 -3.72 12.62
N ASN A 95 -17.91 -3.30 12.32
CA ASN A 95 -18.56 -2.13 12.90
C ASN A 95 -18.08 -1.82 14.33
N GLY A 96 -17.80 -0.55 14.60
CA GLY A 96 -18.26 0.08 15.83
C GLY A 96 -17.21 0.76 16.72
N LEU A 97 -17.55 2.01 17.07
CA LEU A 97 -17.22 2.77 18.29
C LEU A 97 -16.01 3.70 18.23
N ALA A 98 -16.25 4.95 17.78
CA ALA A 98 -16.50 6.09 18.69
C ALA A 98 -17.07 7.28 17.91
#